data_AF-A0A7W9W9L8-F1
#
_entry.id   AF-A0A7W9W9L8-F1
#
_cell.length_a   1.000
_cell.length_b   1.000
_cell.length_c   1.000
_cell.angle_alpha   90.00
_cell.angle_beta   90.00
_cell.angle_gamma   90.00
#
_symmetry.space_group_name_H-M   'P 1'
#
loop_
_entity.id
_entity.type
_entity.pdbx_description
1 polymer ?
#
loop_
_entity_poly.entity_id
_entity_poly.type
_entity_poly.pdbx_seq_one_letter_code
_entity_poly.pdbx_strand_id
1 'polypeptide(L)'
;MGRKAGVVDPRVAVAQETLSAMIVDFCRVHLNQECQKLCLKLLATWTKHDPDALLRGKLAVSAAAVVHTIASLNGLFYRDSRPSVSATEIAAGFGVSVGGVNTRVNALKQTMQASGVPVEKYLTKRGKEQRESIESLYAEMMGMAQGLQNLGELDGVASVDSDGNFYDAERSVMHAFYDLMAEVDDVGEEPTEAQVPALRQLIAQDPDFYDTYVALGNILGGDEGRELQRDACTRALGRIRSNSFVRHVPWGYLENRHLLRTILNEAIACWEDQSTENAVFLFKTLLELCPDDNLGASFYLLAVREGMSFAQFEERFMDPSGLGYVAGKLNPWFTKNSPRYPEDFAEWKQYVDSLT
;
A
#
# COMPACT_ATOMS: atom_id res chain seq x y z
N MET A 1 22.50 -20.55 35.98
CA MET A 1 21.63 -20.12 37.10
C MET A 1 20.21 -19.99 36.57
N GLY A 2 19.34 -20.94 36.91
CA GLY A 2 17.95 -20.98 36.40
C GLY A 2 17.10 -19.88 37.02
N ARG A 3 16.32 -19.18 36.19
CA ARG A 3 15.25 -18.28 36.67
C ARG A 3 14.24 -19.13 37.44
N LYS A 4 14.14 -18.90 38.75
CA LYS A 4 12.99 -19.36 39.55
C LYS A 4 11.71 -18.83 38.90
N ALA A 5 10.67 -19.65 38.84
CA ALA A 5 9.33 -19.26 38.44
C ALA A 5 8.93 -17.98 39.21
N GLY A 6 8.85 -16.88 38.46
CA GLY A 6 8.88 -15.52 39.00
C GLY A 6 7.57 -15.13 39.66
N VAL A 7 7.67 -14.56 40.86
CA VAL A 7 6.62 -13.69 41.39
C VAL A 7 6.49 -12.53 40.41
N VAL A 8 5.36 -12.44 39.71
CA VAL A 8 5.07 -11.29 38.83
C VAL A 8 5.06 -10.05 39.70
N ASP A 9 5.87 -9.06 39.35
CA ASP A 9 5.95 -7.80 40.07
C ASP A 9 4.53 -7.20 40.19
N PRO A 10 4.00 -6.95 41.40
CA PRO A 10 2.65 -6.42 41.60
C PRO A 10 2.39 -5.12 40.83
N ARG A 11 3.43 -4.34 40.56
CA ARG A 11 3.36 -3.10 39.78
C ARG A 11 2.94 -3.36 38.33
N VAL A 12 3.27 -4.53 37.78
CA VAL A 12 2.87 -4.92 36.41
C VAL A 12 1.36 -5.11 36.33
N ALA A 13 0.75 -5.73 37.34
CA ALA A 13 -0.71 -5.89 37.39
C ALA A 13 -1.43 -4.54 37.46
N VAL A 14 -0.96 -3.64 38.34
CA VAL A 14 -1.50 -2.27 38.47
C VAL A 14 -1.33 -1.48 37.16
N ALA A 15 -0.16 -1.58 36.52
CA ALA A 15 0.08 -0.94 35.23
C ALA A 15 -0.86 -1.48 34.16
N GLN A 16 -1.02 -2.80 34.06
CA GLN A 16 -1.92 -3.43 33.09
C GLN A 16 -3.38 -3.02 33.28
N GLU A 17 -3.85 -2.95 34.52
CA GLU A 17 -5.21 -2.49 34.84
C GLU A 17 -5.41 -1.02 34.43
N THR A 18 -4.44 -0.17 34.74
CA THR A 18 -4.46 1.25 34.36
C THR A 18 -4.47 1.43 32.83
N LEU A 19 -3.62 0.70 32.10
CA LEU A 19 -3.63 0.71 30.63
C LEU A 19 -4.97 0.22 30.08
N SER A 20 -5.53 -0.84 30.67
CA SER A 20 -6.80 -1.41 30.23
C SER A 20 -7.92 -0.39 30.35
N ALA A 21 -7.99 0.36 31.46
CA ALA A 21 -8.97 1.42 31.63
C ALA A 21 -8.83 2.53 30.56
N MET A 22 -7.60 3.01 30.33
CA MET A 22 -7.33 4.03 29.29
C MET A 22 -7.74 3.55 27.89
N ILE A 23 -7.44 2.29 27.54
CA ILE A 23 -7.82 1.67 26.26
C ILE A 23 -9.34 1.57 26.14
N VAL A 24 -10.02 1.10 27.19
CA VAL A 24 -11.48 0.95 27.22
C VAL A 24 -12.15 2.30 27.00
N ASP A 25 -11.71 3.35 27.69
CA ASP A 25 -12.27 4.69 27.54
C ASP A 25 -12.08 5.23 26.13
N PHE A 26 -10.88 5.08 25.56
CA PHE A 26 -10.61 5.50 24.18
C PHE A 26 -11.48 4.74 23.17
N CYS A 27 -11.50 3.41 23.25
CA CYS A 27 -12.26 2.58 22.31
C CYS A 27 -13.77 2.82 22.40
N ARG A 28 -14.30 3.11 23.59
CA ARG A 28 -15.71 3.44 23.79
C ARG A 28 -16.10 4.74 23.09
N VAL A 29 -15.20 5.73 23.05
CA VAL A 29 -15.46 7.05 22.46
C VAL A 29 -15.18 7.07 20.96
N HIS A 30 -14.10 6.44 20.51
CA HIS A 30 -13.58 6.62 19.15
C HIS A 30 -13.69 5.38 18.25
N LEU A 31 -13.87 4.18 18.82
CA LEU A 31 -13.86 2.92 18.07
C LEU A 31 -15.12 2.11 18.38
N ASN A 32 -14.99 0.80 18.56
CA ASN A 32 -16.10 -0.10 18.88
C ASN A 32 -15.67 -1.20 19.87
N GLN A 33 -16.65 -2.00 20.30
CA GLN A 33 -16.43 -3.07 21.28
C GLN A 33 -15.50 -4.18 20.76
N GLU A 34 -15.49 -4.45 19.46
CA GLU A 34 -14.61 -5.45 18.86
C GLU A 34 -13.13 -5.02 18.95
N CYS A 35 -12.83 -3.79 18.54
CA CYS A 35 -11.50 -3.19 18.66
C CYS A 35 -11.03 -3.15 20.12
N GLN A 36 -11.92 -2.80 21.05
CA GLN A 36 -11.63 -2.82 22.49
C GLN A 36 -11.16 -4.21 22.95
N LYS A 37 -11.90 -5.27 22.59
CA LYS A 37 -11.56 -6.65 22.96
C LYS A 37 -10.19 -7.05 22.40
N LEU A 38 -9.90 -6.68 21.15
CA LEU A 38 -8.61 -6.97 20.51
C LEU A 38 -7.46 -6.20 21.16
N CYS A 39 -7.66 -4.92 21.53
CA CYS A 39 -6.67 -4.13 22.25
C CYS A 39 -6.32 -4.76 23.60
N LEU A 40 -7.32 -5.16 24.38
CA LEU A 40 -7.10 -5.81 25.69
C LEU A 40 -6.40 -7.17 25.54
N LYS A 41 -6.74 -7.93 24.49
CA LYS A 41 -6.07 -9.19 24.16
C LYS A 41 -4.61 -8.98 23.79
N LEU A 42 -4.31 -7.96 22.98
CA LEU A 42 -2.94 -7.59 22.61
C LEU A 42 -2.13 -7.13 23.82
N LEU A 43 -2.71 -6.28 24.68
CA LEU A 43 -2.09 -5.86 25.94
C LEU A 43 -1.77 -7.06 26.83
N ALA A 44 -2.71 -7.98 27.05
CA ALA A 44 -2.48 -9.17 27.86
C ALA A 44 -1.36 -10.06 27.29
N THR A 45 -1.28 -10.15 25.96
CA THR A 45 -0.18 -10.88 25.30
C THR A 45 1.15 -10.17 25.53
N TRP A 46 1.17 -8.85 25.35
CA TRP A 46 2.39 -8.06 25.58
C TRP A 46 2.90 -8.21 27.00
N THR A 47 2.03 -8.05 28.00
CA THR A 47 2.41 -8.22 29.42
C THR A 47 2.93 -9.61 29.72
N LYS A 48 2.39 -10.66 29.08
CA LYS A 48 2.87 -12.03 29.27
C LYS A 48 4.29 -12.23 28.75
N HIS A 49 4.64 -11.61 27.62
CA HIS A 49 5.91 -11.84 26.93
C HIS A 49 7.01 -10.84 27.30
N ASP A 50 6.65 -9.62 27.71
CA ASP A 50 7.57 -8.60 28.26
C ASP A 50 6.86 -7.81 29.38
N PRO A 51 6.72 -8.38 30.60
CA PRO A 51 6.04 -7.73 31.71
C PRO A 51 6.72 -6.42 32.13
N ASP A 52 8.05 -6.39 32.06
CA ASP A 52 8.85 -5.22 32.40
C ASP A 52 8.66 -4.07 31.39
N ALA A 53 8.18 -4.36 30.17
CA ALA A 53 7.84 -3.32 29.20
C ALA A 53 6.90 -2.30 29.82
N LEU A 54 5.84 -2.75 30.49
CA LEU A 54 4.79 -1.88 31.03
C LEU A 54 5.30 -0.91 32.10
N LEU A 55 6.44 -1.23 32.74
CA LEU A 55 7.08 -0.38 33.74
C LEU A 55 8.01 0.68 33.11
N ARG A 56 8.32 0.57 31.82
CA ARG A 56 9.19 1.51 31.09
C ARG A 56 8.35 2.57 30.37
N GLY A 57 8.55 3.84 30.75
CA GLY A 57 7.94 5.00 30.09
C GLY A 57 6.52 5.33 30.59
N LYS A 58 5.84 6.27 29.93
CA LYS A 58 4.49 6.69 30.30
C LYS A 58 3.47 5.63 29.90
N LEU A 59 2.57 5.27 30.82
CA LEU A 59 1.48 4.31 30.56
C LEU A 59 0.59 4.73 29.39
N ALA A 60 0.28 6.03 29.28
CA ALA A 60 -0.50 6.59 28.17
C ALA A 60 0.14 6.32 26.79
N VAL A 61 1.47 6.37 26.67
CA VAL A 61 2.18 6.06 25.42
C VAL A 61 2.04 4.57 25.07
N SER A 62 2.05 3.70 26.08
CA SER A 62 1.86 2.26 25.89
C SER A 62 0.42 1.90 25.51
N ALA A 63 -0.57 2.56 26.14
CA ALA A 63 -1.97 2.42 25.77
C ALA A 63 -2.21 2.87 24.32
N ALA A 64 -1.69 4.04 23.95
CA ALA A 64 -1.74 4.54 22.57
C ALA A 64 -1.09 3.58 21.58
N ALA A 65 0.06 2.98 21.91
CA ALA A 65 0.73 2.01 21.04
C ALA A 65 -0.08 0.73 20.82
N VAL A 66 -0.80 0.24 21.83
CA VAL A 66 -1.69 -0.92 21.69
C VAL A 66 -2.85 -0.59 20.74
N VAL A 67 -3.52 0.55 20.95
CA VAL A 67 -4.63 1.00 20.08
C VAL A 67 -4.14 1.23 18.65
N HIS A 68 -3.00 1.91 18.48
CA HIS A 68 -2.38 2.13 17.18
C HIS A 68 -2.09 0.82 16.44
N THR A 69 -1.56 -0.19 17.16
CA THR A 69 -1.25 -1.48 16.55
C THR A 69 -2.52 -2.19 16.08
N ILE A 70 -3.59 -2.19 16.88
CA ILE A 70 -4.89 -2.76 16.46
C ILE A 70 -5.49 -1.98 15.29
N ALA A 71 -5.43 -0.64 15.33
CA ALA A 71 -5.93 0.18 14.25
C ALA A 71 -5.20 -0.06 12.92
N SER A 72 -3.87 -0.15 12.97
CA SER A 72 -3.04 -0.47 11.80
C SER A 72 -3.31 -1.87 11.24
N LEU A 73 -3.40 -2.89 12.09
CA LEU A 73 -3.67 -4.27 11.66
C LEU A 73 -5.05 -4.46 11.00
N ASN A 74 -5.99 -3.56 11.27
CA ASN A 74 -7.39 -3.69 10.88
C ASN A 74 -7.84 -2.64 9.88
N GLY A 75 -6.91 -1.92 9.26
CA GLY A 75 -7.23 -0.86 8.31
C GLY A 75 -8.20 0.16 8.90
N LEU A 76 -7.95 0.63 10.13
CA LEU A 76 -8.78 1.68 10.75
C LEU A 76 -8.26 3.09 10.46
N PHE A 77 -7.11 3.21 9.80
CA PHE A 77 -6.51 4.50 9.43
C PHE A 77 -7.16 5.15 8.20
N TYR A 78 -8.02 4.40 7.50
CA TYR A 78 -8.73 4.91 6.34
C TYR A 78 -9.99 5.66 6.78
N ARG A 79 -10.22 6.86 6.24
CA ARG A 79 -11.38 7.68 6.65
C ARG A 79 -12.73 7.13 6.24
N ASP A 80 -12.76 6.29 5.22
CA ASP A 80 -13.93 5.52 4.77
C ASP A 80 -14.17 4.28 5.67
N SER A 81 -13.20 3.87 6.48
CA SER A 81 -13.41 2.77 7.43
C SER A 81 -14.41 3.16 8.52
N ARG A 82 -15.13 2.16 9.02
CA ARG A 82 -16.08 2.34 10.13
C ARG A 82 -15.84 1.24 11.15
N PRO A 83 -15.25 1.55 12.33
CA PRO A 83 -14.75 2.86 12.76
C PRO A 83 -13.46 3.29 12.00
N SER A 84 -13.14 4.58 12.04
CA SER A 84 -11.90 5.16 11.50
C SER A 84 -11.20 6.03 12.55
N VAL A 85 -9.88 6.01 12.58
CA VAL A 85 -9.05 6.85 13.47
C VAL A 85 -7.66 7.04 12.86
N SER A 86 -7.03 8.19 12.97
CA SER A 86 -5.65 8.44 12.53
C SER A 86 -4.62 8.23 13.65
N ALA A 87 -3.35 8.01 13.29
CA ALA A 87 -2.26 7.97 14.27
C ALA A 87 -2.19 9.26 15.13
N THR A 88 -2.48 10.41 14.52
CA THR A 88 -2.56 11.70 15.21
C THR A 88 -3.72 11.78 16.20
N GLU A 89 -4.90 11.27 15.85
CA GLU A 89 -6.06 11.25 16.75
C GLU A 89 -5.85 10.29 17.92
N ILE A 90 -5.19 9.14 17.68
CA ILE A 90 -4.78 8.23 18.76
C ILE A 90 -3.84 8.97 19.70
N ALA A 91 -2.74 9.55 19.19
CA ALA A 91 -1.77 10.24 20.04
C ALA A 91 -2.41 11.38 20.84
N ALA A 92 -3.27 12.19 20.20
CA ALA A 92 -4.01 13.27 20.84
C ALA A 92 -4.98 12.76 21.92
N GLY A 93 -5.72 11.68 21.66
CA GLY A 93 -6.67 11.11 22.62
C GLY A 93 -6.02 10.56 23.89
N PHE A 94 -4.73 10.19 23.83
CA PHE A 94 -3.93 9.81 25.00
C PHE A 94 -3.05 10.94 25.55
N GLY A 95 -3.08 12.15 24.94
CA GLY A 95 -2.27 13.29 25.36
C GLY A 95 -0.76 13.09 25.19
N VAL A 96 -0.34 12.39 24.13
CA VAL A 96 1.06 12.03 23.85
C VAL A 96 1.50 12.44 22.45
N SER A 97 2.80 12.39 22.16
CA SER A 97 3.33 12.67 20.83
C SER A 97 3.30 11.44 19.93
N VAL A 98 3.03 11.64 18.63
CA VAL A 98 3.06 10.57 17.61
C VAL A 98 4.41 9.84 17.59
N GLY A 99 5.52 10.58 17.68
CA GLY A 99 6.86 9.99 17.73
C GLY A 99 7.04 9.05 18.92
N GLY A 100 6.55 9.42 20.11
CA GLY A 100 6.60 8.55 21.29
C GLY A 100 5.74 7.29 21.13
N VAL A 101 4.58 7.41 20.49
CA VAL A 101 3.72 6.26 20.14
C VAL A 101 4.45 5.33 19.18
N ASN A 102 5.05 5.84 18.09
CA ASN A 102 5.73 5.03 17.08
C ASN A 102 6.93 4.27 17.66
N THR A 103 7.77 4.91 18.47
CA THR A 103 8.86 4.22 19.19
C THR A 103 8.32 3.06 20.02
N ARG A 104 7.17 3.25 20.65
CA ARG A 104 6.55 2.25 21.51
C ARG A 104 5.85 1.13 20.74
N VAL A 105 5.23 1.45 19.60
CA VAL A 105 4.70 0.48 18.62
C VAL A 105 5.81 -0.46 18.15
N ASN A 106 6.99 0.06 17.84
CA ASN A 106 8.12 -0.76 17.39
C ASN A 106 8.59 -1.75 18.48
N ALA A 107 8.67 -1.31 19.74
CA ALA A 107 8.99 -2.20 20.86
C ALA A 107 7.92 -3.31 21.05
N LEU A 108 6.65 -2.95 20.92
CA LEU A 108 5.53 -3.91 20.95
C LEU A 108 5.64 -4.91 19.79
N LYS A 109 5.85 -4.45 18.55
CA LYS A 109 6.02 -5.29 17.36
C LYS A 109 7.17 -6.29 17.52
N GLN A 110 8.33 -5.85 18.02
CA GLN A 110 9.46 -6.73 18.30
C GLN A 110 9.11 -7.82 19.32
N THR A 111 8.37 -7.46 20.38
CA THR A 111 7.91 -8.44 21.38
C THR A 111 6.94 -9.45 20.76
N MET A 112 6.01 -8.99 19.91
CA MET A 112 5.05 -9.86 19.24
C MET A 112 5.73 -10.81 18.26
N GLN A 113 6.70 -10.32 17.47
CA GLN A 113 7.52 -11.15 16.59
C GLN A 113 8.25 -12.25 17.38
N ALA A 114 8.94 -11.88 18.47
CA ALA A 114 9.66 -12.83 19.32
C ALA A 114 8.73 -13.85 20.02
N SER A 115 7.47 -13.49 20.25
CA SER A 115 6.48 -14.40 20.86
C SER A 115 5.99 -15.51 19.93
N GLY A 116 6.17 -15.37 18.62
CA GLY A 116 5.62 -16.29 17.61
C GLY A 116 4.08 -16.29 17.56
N VAL A 117 3.41 -15.34 18.20
CA VAL A 117 1.96 -15.27 18.19
C VAL A 117 1.48 -14.70 16.84
N PRO A 118 0.63 -15.42 16.09
CA PRO A 118 0.14 -14.97 14.79
C PRO A 118 -0.68 -13.67 14.91
N VAL A 119 -0.39 -12.71 14.04
CA VAL A 119 -1.07 -11.40 14.00
C VAL A 119 -2.57 -11.53 13.66
N GLU A 120 -2.96 -12.62 13.01
CA GLU A 120 -4.32 -12.99 12.63
C GLU A 120 -5.24 -13.13 13.85
N LYS A 121 -4.65 -13.35 15.04
CA LYS A 121 -5.39 -13.36 16.32
C LYS A 121 -5.89 -11.99 16.75
N TYR A 122 -5.42 -10.92 16.13
CA TYR A 122 -5.75 -9.52 16.44
C TYR A 122 -6.50 -8.82 15.31
N LEU A 123 -7.08 -9.60 14.39
CA LEU A 123 -7.94 -9.11 13.33
C LEU A 123 -9.42 -9.16 13.76
N THR A 124 -10.11 -8.06 13.47
CA THR A 124 -11.57 -7.95 13.39
C THR A 124 -12.09 -8.83 12.26
N LYS A 125 -13.41 -9.06 12.21
CA LYS A 125 -14.02 -9.75 11.07
C LYS A 125 -13.63 -9.08 9.74
N ARG A 126 -13.81 -7.76 9.64
CA ARG A 126 -13.43 -6.98 8.46
C ARG A 126 -11.94 -7.09 8.16
N GLY A 127 -11.08 -6.98 9.18
CA GLY A 127 -9.63 -7.09 8.99
C GLY A 127 -9.19 -8.44 8.43
N LYS A 128 -9.93 -9.53 8.73
CA LYS A 128 -9.71 -10.83 8.10
C LYS A 128 -10.13 -10.85 6.64
N GLU A 129 -11.34 -10.37 6.34
CA GLU A 129 -11.85 -10.28 4.96
C GLU A 129 -10.95 -9.42 4.06
N GLN A 130 -10.47 -8.29 4.59
CA GLN A 130 -9.51 -7.41 3.90
C GLN A 130 -8.19 -8.15 3.62
N ARG A 131 -7.68 -8.85 4.62
CA ARG A 131 -6.44 -9.59 4.48
C ARG A 131 -6.58 -10.75 3.49
N GLU A 132 -7.68 -11.49 3.55
CA GLU A 132 -8.00 -12.55 2.59
C GLU A 132 -8.12 -11.98 1.17
N SER A 133 -8.68 -10.77 0.99
CA SER A 133 -8.73 -10.10 -0.31
C SER A 133 -7.34 -9.74 -0.84
N ILE A 134 -6.48 -9.15 0.01
CA ILE A 134 -5.09 -8.83 -0.37
C ILE A 134 -4.29 -10.11 -0.65
N GLU A 135 -4.46 -11.15 0.18
CA GLU A 135 -3.81 -12.44 0.01
C GLU A 135 -4.28 -13.15 -1.25
N SER A 136 -5.58 -13.07 -1.60
CA SER A 136 -6.11 -13.59 -2.87
C SER A 136 -5.51 -12.86 -4.04
N LEU A 137 -5.52 -11.52 -4.01
CA LEU A 137 -4.90 -10.69 -5.04
C LEU A 137 -3.41 -11.07 -5.21
N TYR A 138 -2.65 -11.10 -4.11
CA TYR A 138 -1.24 -11.47 -4.15
C TYR A 138 -1.01 -12.92 -4.62
N ALA A 139 -1.84 -13.87 -4.20
CA ALA A 139 -1.71 -15.27 -4.60
C ALA A 139 -2.09 -15.50 -6.06
N GLU A 140 -3.11 -14.82 -6.57
CA GLU A 140 -3.44 -14.76 -8.00
C GLU A 140 -2.24 -14.20 -8.77
N MET A 141 -1.68 -13.09 -8.30
CA MET A 141 -0.55 -12.44 -8.93
C MET A 141 0.71 -13.33 -8.97
N MET A 142 1.08 -13.93 -7.83
CA MET A 142 2.27 -14.78 -7.73
C MET A 142 2.08 -16.18 -8.34
N GLY A 143 0.86 -16.72 -8.27
CA GLY A 143 0.52 -18.01 -8.86
C GLY A 143 0.59 -17.96 -10.39
N MET A 144 0.05 -16.90 -11.00
CA MET A 144 0.21 -16.66 -12.44
C MET A 144 1.67 -16.41 -12.82
N ALA A 145 2.40 -15.60 -12.04
CA ALA A 145 3.84 -15.36 -12.26
C ALA A 145 4.65 -16.67 -12.34
N GLN A 146 4.44 -17.57 -11.37
CA GLN A 146 5.12 -18.86 -11.32
C GLN A 146 4.68 -19.79 -12.46
N GLY A 147 3.40 -19.73 -12.86
CA GLY A 147 2.87 -20.45 -14.02
C GLY A 147 3.55 -20.02 -15.32
N LEU A 148 3.64 -18.72 -15.57
CA LEU A 148 4.27 -18.13 -16.77
C LEU A 148 5.77 -18.45 -16.85
N GLN A 149 6.49 -18.41 -15.72
CA GLN A 149 7.88 -18.86 -15.65
C GLN A 149 8.04 -20.33 -16.06
N ASN A 150 7.15 -21.20 -15.57
CA ASN A 150 7.21 -22.63 -15.85
C ASN A 150 6.85 -22.97 -17.31
N LEU A 151 6.05 -22.12 -17.96
CA LEU A 151 5.67 -22.26 -19.36
C LEU A 151 6.68 -21.62 -20.32
N GLY A 152 7.67 -20.88 -19.81
CA GLY A 152 8.63 -20.15 -20.63
C GLY A 152 7.98 -18.99 -21.42
N GLU A 153 6.83 -18.49 -20.97
CA GLU A 153 6.01 -17.49 -21.67
C GLU A 153 6.44 -16.04 -21.38
N LEU A 154 7.42 -15.83 -20.50
CA LEU A 154 8.04 -14.52 -20.32
C LEU A 154 9.22 -14.40 -21.31
N ASP A 155 8.94 -13.86 -22.49
CA ASP A 155 9.93 -13.65 -23.55
C ASP A 155 10.78 -12.40 -23.29
N GLY A 156 12.02 -12.38 -23.81
CA GLY A 156 12.98 -11.28 -23.67
C GLY A 156 13.82 -11.34 -22.39
N VAL A 157 15.14 -11.12 -22.51
CA VAL A 157 16.06 -11.19 -21.37
C VAL A 157 15.95 -9.90 -20.55
N ALA A 158 14.96 -9.85 -19.66
CA ALA A 158 14.97 -8.87 -18.59
C ALA A 158 16.25 -9.07 -17.75
N SER A 159 16.86 -7.96 -17.33
CA SER A 159 18.12 -7.99 -16.59
C SER A 159 17.99 -7.27 -15.27
N VAL A 160 18.88 -7.62 -14.33
CA VAL A 160 18.99 -6.96 -13.03
C VAL A 160 20.47 -6.63 -12.82
N ASP A 161 20.79 -5.37 -12.52
CA ASP A 161 22.18 -4.97 -12.23
C ASP A 161 22.64 -5.40 -10.83
N SER A 162 23.87 -5.04 -10.47
CA SER A 162 24.46 -5.32 -9.16
C SER A 162 23.77 -4.60 -8.00
N ASP A 163 23.05 -3.52 -8.28
CA ASP A 163 22.35 -2.71 -7.27
C ASP A 163 20.91 -3.19 -7.06
N GLY A 164 20.43 -4.11 -7.90
CA GLY A 164 19.08 -4.68 -7.86
C GLY A 164 18.08 -3.90 -8.70
N ASN A 165 18.53 -3.06 -9.63
CA ASN A 165 17.67 -2.35 -10.57
C ASN A 165 17.26 -3.30 -11.69
N PHE A 166 15.95 -3.40 -11.92
CA PHE A 166 15.36 -4.18 -13.00
C PHE A 166 15.29 -3.39 -14.29
N TYR A 167 15.54 -4.08 -15.39
CA TYR A 167 15.40 -3.59 -16.76
C TYR A 167 14.60 -4.61 -17.56
N ASP A 168 13.43 -4.20 -18.06
CA ASP A 168 12.72 -5.04 -19.01
C ASP A 168 13.44 -5.10 -20.36
N ALA A 169 13.08 -6.09 -21.17
CA ALA A 169 13.47 -6.16 -22.56
C ALA A 169 12.74 -5.08 -23.38
N GLU A 170 13.41 -4.59 -24.43
CA GLU A 170 12.79 -3.76 -25.46
C GLU A 170 11.62 -4.50 -26.10
N ARG A 171 10.48 -3.82 -26.25
CA ARG A 171 9.25 -4.39 -26.80
C ARG A 171 9.05 -3.98 -28.23
N SER A 172 8.89 -4.97 -29.10
CA SER A 172 8.87 -4.78 -30.56
C SER A 172 7.74 -3.87 -31.02
N VAL A 173 6.64 -3.85 -30.29
CA VAL A 173 5.44 -3.06 -30.60
C VAL A 173 5.43 -1.68 -29.93
N MET A 174 6.39 -1.36 -29.06
CA MET A 174 6.36 -0.14 -28.24
C MET A 174 6.25 1.14 -29.07
N HIS A 175 7.07 1.28 -30.12
CA HIS A 175 7.02 2.44 -31.00
C HIS A 175 5.70 2.53 -31.75
N ALA A 176 5.23 1.42 -32.34
CA ALA A 176 3.96 1.37 -33.04
C ALA A 176 2.77 1.72 -32.15
N PHE A 177 2.82 1.32 -30.87
CA PHE A 177 1.82 1.73 -29.88
C PHE A 177 1.84 3.23 -29.60
N TYR A 178 3.02 3.81 -29.34
CA TYR A 178 3.11 5.25 -29.06
C TYR A 178 2.75 6.10 -30.28
N ASP A 179 3.07 5.66 -31.50
CA ASP A 179 2.61 6.31 -32.72
C ASP A 179 1.08 6.27 -32.81
N LEU A 180 0.45 5.11 -32.54
CA LEU A 180 -1.01 4.96 -32.53
C LEU A 180 -1.69 5.88 -31.50
N MET A 181 -1.09 6.03 -30.31
CA MET A 181 -1.65 6.89 -29.25
C MET A 181 -1.41 8.39 -29.55
N ALA A 182 -0.25 8.74 -30.11
CA ALA A 182 0.05 10.12 -30.50
C ALA A 182 -0.92 10.65 -31.56
N GLU A 183 -1.36 9.82 -32.50
CA GLU A 183 -2.39 10.21 -33.49
C GLU A 183 -3.72 10.62 -32.84
N VAL A 184 -4.05 10.01 -31.70
CA VAL A 184 -5.26 10.31 -30.91
C VAL A 184 -5.05 11.58 -30.08
N ASP A 185 -3.90 11.70 -29.43
CA ASP A 185 -3.54 12.86 -28.62
C ASP A 185 -3.42 14.15 -29.46
N ASP A 186 -2.90 14.06 -30.69
CA ASP A 186 -2.72 15.20 -31.61
C ASP A 186 -4.04 15.87 -32.00
N VAL A 187 -5.14 15.12 -32.00
CA VAL A 187 -6.49 15.64 -32.24
C VAL A 187 -7.23 16.01 -30.93
N GLY A 188 -6.60 15.77 -29.78
CA GLY A 188 -7.16 16.05 -28.45
C GLY A 188 -8.35 15.17 -28.10
N GLU A 189 -8.41 13.96 -28.66
CA GLU A 189 -9.47 12.98 -28.42
C GLU A 189 -9.00 11.91 -27.42
N GLU A 190 -9.95 11.17 -26.85
CA GLU A 190 -9.63 9.95 -26.10
C GLU A 190 -9.66 8.74 -27.05
N PRO A 191 -8.88 7.67 -26.78
CA PRO A 191 -8.97 6.45 -27.57
C PRO A 191 -10.40 5.88 -27.58
N THR A 192 -10.85 5.43 -28.76
CA THR A 192 -12.21 4.92 -28.98
C THR A 192 -12.20 3.51 -29.54
N GLU A 193 -13.38 2.95 -29.82
CA GLU A 193 -13.53 1.65 -30.48
C GLU A 193 -12.77 1.55 -31.83
N ALA A 194 -12.46 2.69 -32.47
CA ALA A 194 -11.68 2.73 -33.71
C ALA A 194 -10.25 2.16 -33.56
N GLN A 195 -9.65 2.31 -32.37
CA GLN A 195 -8.29 1.82 -32.10
C GLN A 195 -8.25 0.33 -31.71
N VAL A 196 -9.39 -0.30 -31.41
CA VAL A 196 -9.46 -1.70 -30.92
C VAL A 196 -8.79 -2.71 -31.87
N PRO A 197 -9.02 -2.68 -33.21
CA PRO A 197 -8.38 -3.64 -34.10
C PRO A 197 -6.84 -3.54 -34.09
N ALA A 198 -6.31 -2.32 -34.05
CA ALA A 198 -4.87 -2.07 -34.00
C ALA A 198 -4.28 -2.54 -32.67
N LEU A 199 -4.92 -2.22 -31.54
CA LEU A 199 -4.48 -2.69 -30.21
C LEU A 199 -4.48 -4.21 -30.11
N ARG A 200 -5.52 -4.90 -30.61
CA ARG A 200 -5.56 -6.37 -30.64
C ARG A 200 -4.46 -6.96 -31.54
N GLN A 201 -4.13 -6.29 -32.65
CA GLN A 201 -3.03 -6.69 -33.52
C GLN A 201 -1.67 -6.50 -32.84
N LEU A 202 -1.46 -5.44 -32.07
CA LEU A 202 -0.22 -5.22 -31.30
C LEU A 202 -0.09 -6.27 -30.19
N ILE A 203 -1.17 -6.55 -29.44
CA ILE A 203 -1.21 -7.60 -28.43
C ILE A 203 -0.84 -8.97 -29.02
N ALA A 204 -1.35 -9.29 -30.21
CA ALA A 204 -1.02 -10.55 -30.88
C ALA A 204 0.45 -10.64 -31.32
N GLN A 205 1.12 -9.51 -31.57
CA GLN A 205 2.53 -9.45 -31.96
C GLN A 205 3.48 -9.52 -30.77
N ASP A 206 3.15 -8.83 -29.68
CA ASP A 206 3.95 -8.80 -28.45
C ASP A 206 3.00 -8.74 -27.24
N PRO A 207 2.59 -9.90 -26.70
CA PRO A 207 1.61 -9.97 -25.63
C PRO A 207 2.16 -9.42 -24.31
N ASP A 208 3.47 -9.23 -24.18
CA ASP A 208 4.14 -8.80 -22.94
C ASP A 208 4.37 -7.29 -22.87
N PHE A 209 3.88 -6.51 -23.84
CA PHE A 209 3.85 -5.06 -23.77
C PHE A 209 2.50 -4.58 -23.19
N TYR A 210 2.48 -4.18 -21.92
CA TYR A 210 1.23 -4.07 -21.17
C TYR A 210 0.45 -2.76 -21.38
N ASP A 211 1.08 -1.70 -21.91
CA ASP A 211 0.40 -0.44 -22.23
C ASP A 211 -0.76 -0.67 -23.23
N THR A 212 -0.68 -1.67 -24.12
CA THR A 212 -1.77 -2.02 -25.05
C THR A 212 -3.01 -2.57 -24.33
N TYR A 213 -2.81 -3.30 -23.23
CA TYR A 213 -3.90 -3.87 -22.42
C TYR A 213 -4.60 -2.78 -21.61
N VAL A 214 -3.83 -1.83 -21.08
CA VAL A 214 -4.37 -0.65 -20.39
C VAL A 214 -5.26 0.15 -21.34
N ALA A 215 -4.75 0.51 -22.52
CA ALA A 215 -5.50 1.26 -23.53
C ALA A 215 -6.75 0.52 -24.01
N LEU A 216 -6.63 -0.78 -24.34
CA LEU A 216 -7.76 -1.58 -24.78
C LEU A 216 -8.81 -1.74 -23.66
N GLY A 217 -8.38 -1.94 -22.42
CA GLY A 217 -9.28 -2.05 -21.28
C GLY A 217 -10.08 -0.78 -21.02
N ASN A 218 -9.45 0.39 -21.16
CA ASN A 218 -10.14 1.68 -21.04
C ASN A 218 -11.21 1.85 -22.12
N ILE A 219 -10.93 1.46 -23.37
CA ILE A 219 -11.89 1.54 -24.47
C ILE A 219 -13.07 0.59 -24.27
N LEU A 220 -12.80 -0.66 -23.88
CA LEU A 220 -13.86 -1.66 -23.71
C LEU A 220 -14.74 -1.37 -22.49
N GLY A 221 -14.14 -0.85 -21.41
CA GLY A 221 -14.81 -0.60 -20.15
C GLY A 221 -15.47 -1.86 -19.55
N GLY A 222 -16.28 -1.65 -18.51
CA GLY A 222 -17.03 -2.72 -17.85
C GLY A 222 -16.15 -3.86 -17.33
N ASP A 223 -16.76 -5.04 -17.17
CA ASP A 223 -16.06 -6.21 -16.60
C ASP A 223 -14.97 -6.73 -17.55
N GLU A 224 -15.19 -6.70 -18.87
CA GLU A 224 -14.22 -7.17 -19.88
C GLU A 224 -12.93 -6.33 -19.84
N GLY A 225 -13.06 -5.00 -19.84
CA GLY A 225 -11.91 -4.10 -19.79
C GLY A 225 -11.13 -4.23 -18.48
N ARG A 226 -11.84 -4.40 -17.35
CA ARG A 226 -11.24 -4.55 -16.03
C ARG A 226 -10.51 -5.88 -15.85
N GLU A 227 -11.07 -6.98 -16.38
CA GLU A 227 -10.39 -8.28 -16.38
C GLU A 227 -9.07 -8.21 -17.17
N LEU A 228 -9.11 -7.57 -18.34
CA LEU A 228 -7.93 -7.39 -19.19
C LEU A 228 -6.81 -6.60 -18.50
N GLN A 229 -7.16 -5.51 -17.81
CA GLN A 229 -6.19 -4.67 -17.09
C GLN A 229 -5.61 -5.39 -15.86
N ARG A 230 -6.45 -6.14 -15.14
CA ARG A 230 -6.01 -6.92 -13.98
C ARG A 230 -5.06 -8.05 -14.38
N ASP A 231 -5.33 -8.74 -15.48
CA ASP A 231 -4.44 -9.74 -16.06
C ASP A 231 -3.08 -9.12 -16.43
N ALA A 232 -3.09 -7.98 -17.13
CA ALA A 232 -1.87 -7.27 -17.48
C ALA A 232 -1.05 -6.83 -16.24
N CYS A 233 -1.72 -6.31 -15.19
CA CYS A 233 -1.06 -5.95 -13.93
C CYS A 233 -0.42 -7.16 -13.25
N THR A 234 -1.14 -8.28 -13.22
CA THR A 234 -0.65 -9.55 -12.69
C THR A 234 0.59 -10.02 -13.43
N ARG A 235 0.57 -9.99 -14.76
CA ARG A 235 1.70 -10.38 -15.61
C ARG A 235 2.89 -9.44 -15.46
N ALA A 236 2.65 -8.13 -15.37
CA ALA A 236 3.70 -7.13 -15.12
C ALA A 236 4.41 -7.36 -13.77
N LEU A 237 3.65 -7.55 -12.69
CA LEU A 237 4.23 -7.81 -11.38
C LEU A 237 4.89 -9.18 -11.29
N GLY A 238 4.32 -10.19 -11.95
CA GLY A 238 4.93 -11.49 -12.07
C GLY A 238 6.27 -11.43 -12.77
N ARG A 239 6.37 -10.65 -13.84
CA ARG A 239 7.62 -10.42 -14.56
C ARG A 239 8.68 -9.74 -13.69
N ILE A 240 8.31 -8.71 -12.93
CA ILE A 240 9.22 -8.02 -12.00
C ILE A 240 9.68 -8.96 -10.87
N ARG A 241 8.73 -9.61 -10.20
CA ARG A 241 8.98 -10.43 -8.99
C ARG A 241 9.50 -11.83 -9.29
N SER A 242 9.52 -12.22 -10.57
CA SER A 242 10.16 -13.44 -11.08
C SER A 242 11.61 -13.57 -10.60
N ASN A 243 12.29 -12.45 -10.39
CA ASN A 243 13.66 -12.37 -9.90
C ASN A 243 13.69 -11.73 -8.50
N SER A 244 13.99 -12.56 -7.48
CA SER A 244 14.09 -12.11 -6.09
C SER A 244 15.19 -11.09 -5.80
N PHE A 245 16.13 -10.86 -6.72
CA PHE A 245 17.16 -9.81 -6.59
C PHE A 245 16.63 -8.42 -6.94
N VAL A 246 15.46 -8.30 -7.55
CA VAL A 246 14.87 -6.99 -7.89
C VAL A 246 14.53 -6.22 -6.63
N ARG A 247 15.15 -5.05 -6.50
CA ARG A 247 14.88 -4.06 -5.48
C ARG A 247 14.07 -2.90 -6.04
N HIS A 248 14.47 -2.41 -7.22
CA HIS A 248 13.86 -1.24 -7.85
C HIS A 248 13.61 -1.48 -9.34
N VAL A 249 12.67 -0.73 -9.89
CA VAL A 249 12.28 -0.67 -11.29
C VAL A 249 12.33 0.82 -11.65
N PRO A 250 13.49 1.36 -12.08
CA PRO A 250 13.65 2.79 -12.25
C PRO A 250 12.84 3.30 -13.45
N TRP A 251 12.12 4.41 -13.26
CA TRP A 251 11.30 5.06 -14.30
C TRP A 251 12.09 5.59 -15.50
N GLY A 252 13.37 5.91 -15.28
CA GLY A 252 14.25 6.47 -16.31
C GLY A 252 14.40 5.59 -17.55
N TYR A 253 14.16 4.28 -17.42
CA TYR A 253 14.21 3.31 -18.51
C TYR A 253 12.83 3.19 -19.17
N LEU A 254 12.79 3.39 -20.48
CA LEU A 254 11.54 3.40 -21.24
C LEU A 254 10.87 2.01 -21.20
N GLU A 255 11.70 0.97 -21.24
CA GLU A 255 11.35 -0.45 -21.17
C GLU A 255 10.63 -0.81 -19.86
N ASN A 256 10.83 -0.05 -18.80
CA ASN A 256 10.15 -0.28 -17.52
C ASN A 256 8.78 0.38 -17.41
N ARG A 257 8.50 1.41 -18.24
CA ARG A 257 7.35 2.29 -18.01
C ARG A 257 6.02 1.58 -18.17
N HIS A 258 5.89 0.68 -19.15
CA HIS A 258 4.67 -0.08 -19.37
C HIS A 258 4.30 -0.97 -18.17
N LEU A 259 5.31 -1.55 -17.50
CA LEU A 259 5.11 -2.32 -16.27
C LEU A 259 4.56 -1.42 -15.14
N LEU A 260 5.25 -0.31 -14.88
CA LEU A 260 4.89 0.61 -13.78
C LEU A 260 3.53 1.28 -14.01
N ARG A 261 3.24 1.71 -15.24
CA ARG A 261 1.95 2.30 -15.61
C ARG A 261 0.82 1.30 -15.47
N THR A 262 1.02 0.04 -15.83
CA THR A 262 -0.01 -0.99 -15.69
C THR A 262 -0.36 -1.21 -14.21
N ILE A 263 0.64 -1.25 -13.32
CA ILE A 263 0.40 -1.34 -11.88
C ILE A 263 -0.33 -0.10 -11.35
N LEU A 264 0.05 1.10 -11.83
CA LEU A 264 -0.61 2.35 -11.45
C LEU A 264 -2.09 2.36 -11.86
N ASN A 265 -2.38 1.94 -13.09
CA ASN A 265 -3.76 1.89 -13.58
C ASN A 265 -4.61 0.93 -12.74
N GLU A 266 -4.12 -0.26 -12.40
CA GLU A 266 -4.87 -1.17 -11.52
C GLU A 266 -5.03 -0.59 -10.10
N ALA A 267 -4.04 0.17 -9.60
CA ALA A 267 -4.14 0.84 -8.30
C ALA A 267 -5.25 1.92 -8.31
N ILE A 268 -5.32 2.73 -9.37
CA ILE A 268 -6.37 3.74 -9.57
C ILE A 268 -7.72 3.06 -9.73
N ALA A 269 -7.80 1.99 -10.51
CA ALA A 269 -9.04 1.28 -10.75
C ALA A 269 -9.58 0.61 -9.46
N CYS A 270 -8.69 0.06 -8.63
CA CYS A 270 -9.05 -0.37 -7.27
C CYS A 270 -9.57 0.78 -6.40
N TRP A 271 -9.03 1.99 -6.54
CA TRP A 271 -9.48 3.15 -5.79
C TRP A 271 -10.87 3.61 -6.24
N GLU A 272 -11.13 3.64 -7.55
CA GLU A 272 -12.43 3.95 -8.12
C GLU A 272 -13.51 2.95 -7.67
N ASP A 273 -13.16 1.66 -7.60
CA ASP A 273 -14.04 0.58 -7.11
C ASP A 273 -14.25 0.60 -5.59
N GLN A 274 -13.67 1.58 -4.87
CA GLN A 274 -13.67 1.65 -3.40
C GLN A 274 -13.00 0.43 -2.74
N SER A 275 -12.17 -0.28 -3.49
CA SER A 275 -11.25 -1.31 -2.98
C SER A 275 -9.99 -0.64 -2.41
N THR A 276 -10.21 0.27 -1.46
CA THR A 276 -9.23 1.17 -0.84
C THR A 276 -7.96 0.46 -0.37
N GLU A 277 -8.10 -0.74 0.19
CA GLU A 277 -6.97 -1.54 0.68
C GLU A 277 -6.09 -2.08 -0.46
N ASN A 278 -6.70 -2.57 -1.55
CA ASN A 278 -5.98 -3.06 -2.73
C ASN A 278 -5.29 -1.89 -3.45
N ALA A 279 -5.97 -0.75 -3.55
CA ALA A 279 -5.38 0.48 -4.07
C ALA A 279 -4.14 0.89 -3.26
N VAL A 280 -4.25 0.93 -1.92
CA VAL A 280 -3.09 1.25 -1.06
C VAL A 280 -1.98 0.22 -1.17
N PHE A 281 -2.30 -1.08 -1.24
CA PHE A 281 -1.30 -2.12 -1.45
C PHE A 281 -0.51 -1.88 -2.75
N LEU A 282 -1.19 -1.59 -3.85
CA LEU A 282 -0.55 -1.34 -5.14
C LEU A 282 0.21 -0.01 -5.18
N PHE A 283 -0.33 1.08 -4.61
CA PHE A 283 0.41 2.35 -4.51
C PHE A 283 1.67 2.23 -3.66
N LYS A 284 1.62 1.47 -2.55
CA LYS A 284 2.82 1.19 -1.75
C LYS A 284 3.81 0.32 -2.50
N THR A 285 3.33 -0.68 -3.25
CA THR A 285 4.16 -1.50 -4.13
C THR A 285 4.88 -0.63 -5.17
N LEU A 286 4.22 0.37 -5.74
CA LEU A 286 4.84 1.34 -6.66
C LEU A 286 5.91 2.19 -5.98
N LEU A 287 5.68 2.67 -4.75
CA LEU A 287 6.69 3.44 -4.02
C LEU A 287 7.92 2.61 -3.63
N GLU A 288 7.74 1.31 -3.42
CA GLU A 288 8.87 0.38 -3.20
C GLU A 288 9.67 0.14 -4.50
N LEU A 289 8.97 -0.12 -5.60
CA LEU A 289 9.60 -0.43 -6.89
C LEU A 289 10.21 0.80 -7.55
N CYS A 290 9.52 1.93 -7.56
CA CYS A 290 9.93 3.19 -8.20
C CYS A 290 9.99 4.32 -7.16
N PRO A 291 11.01 4.33 -6.29
CA PRO A 291 11.07 5.24 -5.15
C PRO A 291 11.18 6.72 -5.52
N ASP A 292 11.66 7.05 -6.72
CA ASP A 292 11.68 8.42 -7.27
C ASP A 292 10.28 8.99 -7.52
N ASP A 293 9.24 8.13 -7.42
CA ASP A 293 7.82 8.47 -7.49
C ASP A 293 7.44 9.32 -8.71
N ASN A 294 8.08 9.07 -9.86
CA ASN A 294 7.78 9.78 -11.11
C ASN A 294 6.33 9.59 -11.59
N LEU A 295 5.65 8.55 -11.09
CA LEU A 295 4.25 8.27 -11.36
C LEU A 295 3.27 9.05 -10.44
N GLY A 296 3.76 9.66 -9.36
CA GLY A 296 2.92 10.35 -8.38
C GLY A 296 2.10 9.42 -7.47
N ALA A 297 2.52 8.16 -7.30
CA ALA A 297 1.87 7.18 -6.43
C ALA A 297 1.75 7.68 -4.98
N SER A 298 2.69 8.50 -4.49
CA SER A 298 2.60 9.06 -3.14
C SER A 298 1.42 10.01 -2.98
N PHE A 299 1.10 10.80 -4.02
CA PHE A 299 -0.04 11.72 -4.01
C PHE A 299 -1.37 10.98 -3.99
N TYR A 300 -1.49 9.94 -4.83
CA TYR A 300 -2.68 9.09 -4.85
C TYR A 300 -2.86 8.33 -3.53
N LEU A 301 -1.78 7.73 -3.00
CA LEU A 301 -1.82 7.09 -1.69
C LEU A 301 -2.31 8.06 -0.61
N LEU A 302 -1.80 9.29 -0.57
CA LEU A 302 -2.25 10.29 0.39
C LEU A 302 -3.73 10.66 0.18
N ALA A 303 -4.20 10.73 -1.06
CA ALA A 303 -5.58 11.06 -1.37
C ALA A 303 -6.54 9.97 -0.87
N VAL A 304 -6.20 8.71 -1.10
CA VAL A 304 -6.92 7.54 -0.56
C VAL A 304 -6.97 7.61 0.97
N ARG A 305 -5.84 7.89 1.63
CA ARG A 305 -5.78 8.06 3.10
C ARG A 305 -6.60 9.22 3.63
N GLU A 306 -6.73 10.28 2.84
CA GLU A 306 -7.57 11.43 3.12
C GLU A 306 -9.05 11.19 2.84
N GLY A 307 -9.43 9.97 2.40
CA GLY A 307 -10.81 9.60 2.09
C GLY A 307 -11.35 10.31 0.86
N MET A 308 -10.46 10.76 -0.03
CA MET A 308 -10.82 11.37 -1.31
C MET A 308 -11.15 10.27 -2.31
N SER A 309 -12.16 10.46 -3.16
CA SER A 309 -12.32 9.63 -4.36
C SER A 309 -11.37 10.08 -5.47
N PHE A 310 -11.10 9.23 -6.45
CA PHE A 310 -10.28 9.62 -7.59
C PHE A 310 -10.86 10.85 -8.32
N ALA A 311 -12.16 10.87 -8.58
CA ALA A 311 -12.84 12.03 -9.17
C ALA A 311 -12.66 13.35 -8.37
N GLN A 312 -12.69 13.28 -7.03
CA GLN A 312 -12.45 14.45 -6.17
C GLN A 312 -10.98 14.90 -6.22
N PHE A 313 -10.05 13.95 -6.40
CA PHE A 313 -8.64 14.25 -6.56
C PHE A 313 -8.37 14.96 -7.89
N GLU A 314 -8.90 14.40 -8.97
CA GLU A 314 -8.89 14.98 -10.31
C GLU A 314 -9.45 16.41 -10.30
N GLU A 315 -10.68 16.60 -9.81
CA GLU A 315 -11.33 17.93 -9.74
C GLU A 315 -10.46 18.96 -8.98
N ARG A 316 -9.77 18.51 -7.93
CA ARG A 316 -9.01 19.38 -7.05
C ARG A 316 -7.65 19.77 -7.62
N PHE A 317 -6.96 18.83 -8.26
CA PHE A 317 -5.56 18.97 -8.60
C PHE A 317 -5.26 18.98 -10.09
N MET A 318 -6.14 18.49 -10.96
CA MET A 318 -5.94 18.50 -12.41
C MET A 318 -5.88 19.93 -12.92
N ASP A 319 -4.94 20.18 -13.83
CA ASP A 319 -4.88 21.45 -14.55
C ASP A 319 -6.10 21.57 -15.48
N PRO A 320 -6.72 22.75 -15.62
CA PRO A 320 -7.88 22.92 -16.51
C PRO A 320 -7.61 22.55 -17.98
N SER A 321 -6.34 22.51 -18.40
CA SER A 321 -5.94 22.03 -19.74
C SER A 321 -5.89 20.50 -19.88
N GLY A 322 -5.97 19.75 -18.77
CA GLY A 322 -5.84 18.30 -18.76
C GLY A 322 -4.40 17.78 -18.87
N LEU A 323 -3.39 18.66 -18.97
CA LEU A 323 -1.99 18.29 -19.18
C LEU A 323 -1.25 17.83 -17.90
N GLY A 324 -1.99 17.36 -16.89
CA GLY A 324 -1.47 16.87 -15.62
C GLY A 324 -1.84 17.74 -14.42
N TYR A 325 -1.23 17.47 -13.27
CA TYR A 325 -1.59 18.12 -12.01
C TYR A 325 -0.89 19.47 -11.78
N VAL A 326 -1.63 20.39 -11.16
CA VAL A 326 -1.12 21.70 -10.75
C VAL A 326 -0.14 21.55 -9.57
N ALA A 327 1.15 21.46 -9.88
CA ALA A 327 2.23 21.27 -8.89
C ALA A 327 2.18 22.26 -7.72
N GLY A 328 1.85 23.53 -7.99
CA GLY A 328 1.71 24.59 -6.97
C GLY A 328 0.56 24.37 -5.98
N LYS A 329 -0.40 23.49 -6.28
CA LYS A 329 -1.46 23.05 -5.36
C LYS A 329 -1.12 21.70 -4.72
N LEU A 330 -0.61 20.77 -5.53
CA LEU A 330 -0.39 19.39 -5.14
C LEU A 330 0.74 19.25 -4.11
N ASN A 331 1.91 19.85 -4.37
CA ASN A 331 3.09 19.71 -3.51
C ASN A 331 2.89 20.33 -2.11
N PRO A 332 2.31 21.55 -1.96
CA PRO A 332 2.03 22.10 -0.64
C PRO A 332 0.98 21.27 0.12
N TRP A 333 -0.02 20.74 -0.57
CA TRP A 333 -1.00 19.85 0.04
C TRP A 333 -0.34 18.56 0.56
N PHE A 334 0.51 17.91 -0.24
CA PHE A 334 1.20 16.71 0.17
C PHE A 334 2.13 16.96 1.37
N THR A 335 2.93 18.03 1.31
CA THR A 335 3.87 18.41 2.39
C THR A 335 3.13 18.65 3.71
N LYS A 336 1.97 19.32 3.65
CA LYS A 336 1.16 19.61 4.83
C LYS A 336 0.52 18.36 5.44
N ASN A 337 0.09 17.40 4.62
CA ASN A 337 -0.81 16.34 5.05
C ASN A 337 -0.15 14.97 5.23
N SER A 338 0.88 14.64 4.43
CA SER A 338 1.61 13.37 4.55
C SER A 338 2.21 13.08 5.94
N PRO A 339 2.62 14.06 6.78
CA PRO A 339 3.11 13.77 8.13
C PRO A 339 2.08 13.12 9.07
N ARG A 340 0.79 13.15 8.71
CA ARG A 340 -0.28 12.48 9.48
C ARG A 340 -0.33 10.96 9.28
N TYR A 341 0.36 10.46 8.25
CA TYR A 341 0.40 9.05 7.86
C TYR A 341 1.84 8.53 7.82
N PRO A 342 2.59 8.60 8.95
CA PRO A 342 3.99 8.16 8.99
C PRO A 342 4.18 6.68 8.63
N GLU A 343 3.17 5.84 8.84
CA GLU A 343 3.16 4.42 8.48
C GLU A 343 3.23 4.13 6.97
N ASP A 344 2.90 5.12 6.15
CA ASP A 344 2.99 5.02 4.69
C ASP A 344 4.22 5.71 4.14
N PHE A 345 4.57 6.87 4.70
CA PHE A 345 5.56 7.76 4.08
C PHE A 345 6.90 7.85 4.81
N ALA A 346 7.03 7.39 6.06
CA ALA A 346 8.26 7.64 6.82
C ALA A 346 9.48 6.89 6.24
N GLU A 347 9.33 5.59 5.95
CA GLU A 347 10.41 4.76 5.41
C GLU A 347 10.77 5.19 3.99
N TRP A 348 9.77 5.41 3.14
CA TRP A 348 9.97 5.91 1.78
C TRP A 348 10.67 7.28 1.77
N LYS A 349 10.27 8.24 2.61
CA LYS A 349 10.95 9.54 2.71
C LYS A 349 12.39 9.41 3.17
N GLN A 350 12.67 8.56 4.16
CA GLN A 350 14.05 8.31 4.60
C GLN A 350 14.92 7.75 3.48
N TYR A 351 14.35 6.85 2.67
CA TYR A 351 15.04 6.32 1.49
C TYR A 351 15.31 7.43 0.47
N VAL A 352 14.30 8.22 0.10
CA VAL A 352 14.46 9.33 -0.87
C VAL A 352 15.48 10.37 -0.38
N ASP A 353 15.40 10.76 0.89
CA ASP A 353 16.34 11.71 1.51
C ASP A 353 17.78 11.16 1.56
N SER A 354 17.97 9.84 1.47
CA SER A 354 19.31 9.22 1.42
C SER A 354 19.96 9.23 0.04
N LEU A 355 19.17 9.50 -1.01
CA LEU A 355 19.62 9.60 -2.39
C LEU A 355 20.04 11.03 -2.78
N THR A 356 19.65 12.03 -1.98
CA THR A 356 20.00 13.46 -2.15
C THR A 356 21.18 13.86 -1.28
#